data_AF-A0A8I0CZ17-F1
#
_entry.id   AF-A0A8I0CZ17-F1
#
_cell.length_a   1.000
_cell.length_b   1.000
_cell.length_c   1.000
_cell.angle_alpha   90.00
_cell.angle_beta   90.00
_cell.angle_gamma   90.00
#
_symmetry.space_group_name_H-M   'P 1'
#
loop_
_entity.id
_entity.type
_entity.pdbx_description
1 polymer ?
#
loop_
_entity_poly.entity_id
_entity_poly.type
_entity_poly.pdbx_seq_one_letter_code
_entity_poly.pdbx_strand_id
1 'polypeptide(L)'
;MKKSVIAVGVVVALGVVWTGASWFTGKQLESRLAEMVAQANSEMKRTAPEAGLELSYQDYQRGVFTSHMQLVVKPVAGTENTWLKAGQSVVLDEVIDHGPFPFAQLKHFNLIPSMASVKTTLVNNEASKPLFDLAKNEPPFVIDTRISYAGDTRSDIALKALNYEKGDEKVAFSGGNFQLDADREGNEFSLTGSAESGLVNAVNEYGQKVQLTFNNLKTDGNSRLTSFDERIGDQKISLGKLAIGVEGKEMAVLEEMDLNGKSEISKDGKNIDSQLDYTLKSLKVQGQDLGSGKLTAKVGNIDGQAWHQFSQQYRAQSQALLADKELMTNNPELYQQKAMDALVSNLPILLKGEPVITIAPLSWKNSKGETNFNLSLFLKDPATATGEPQTLAQEVDRSVKSLESKLTIPVDMATEFMTQIAKLEGYNEADAAKLASQQVKGMAAMGQMFRITTLEDNVIGTSLQYANGQVTLNGQKMPLEDFVGMFGMPTLGLPGQAEPAEPAAPAMPAVPQQ
;
A
#
# COMPACT_ATOMS: atom_id res chain seq x y z
N MET A 1 -29.33 43.85 -41.90
CA MET A 1 -28.04 43.74 -42.61
C MET A 1 -26.82 44.25 -41.84
N LYS A 2 -26.90 45.20 -40.89
CA LYS A 2 -25.71 45.67 -40.13
C LYS A 2 -25.22 44.70 -39.03
N LYS A 3 -26.11 43.92 -38.41
CA LYS A 3 -25.74 42.94 -37.36
C LYS A 3 -25.02 41.69 -37.92
N SER A 4 -25.30 41.29 -39.17
CA SER A 4 -24.62 40.13 -39.79
C SER A 4 -23.20 40.47 -40.25
N VAL A 5 -22.93 41.69 -40.71
CA VAL A 5 -21.56 42.11 -41.08
C VAL A 5 -20.67 42.28 -39.83
N ILE A 6 -21.24 42.80 -38.73
CA ILE A 6 -20.53 42.88 -37.45
C ILE A 6 -20.29 41.47 -36.87
N ALA A 7 -21.28 40.58 -36.93
CA ALA A 7 -21.11 39.19 -36.48
C ALA A 7 -20.11 38.41 -37.34
N VAL A 8 -20.13 38.55 -38.67
CA VAL A 8 -19.16 37.94 -39.58
C VAL A 8 -17.75 38.52 -39.37
N GLY A 9 -17.63 39.83 -39.16
CA GLY A 9 -16.35 40.48 -38.82
C GLY A 9 -15.78 40.00 -37.48
N VAL A 10 -16.62 39.82 -36.47
CA VAL A 10 -16.23 39.27 -35.16
C VAL A 10 -15.81 37.80 -35.28
N VAL A 11 -16.54 36.97 -36.03
CA VAL A 11 -16.19 35.56 -36.27
C VAL A 11 -14.86 35.43 -37.02
N VAL A 12 -14.63 36.26 -38.04
CA VAL A 12 -13.36 36.25 -38.80
C VAL A 12 -12.20 36.75 -37.93
N ALA A 13 -12.38 37.82 -37.15
CA ALA A 13 -11.37 38.31 -36.24
C ALA A 13 -11.02 37.29 -35.13
N LEU A 14 -12.03 36.63 -34.56
CA LEU A 14 -11.84 35.55 -33.59
C LEU A 14 -11.11 34.34 -34.21
N GLY A 15 -11.42 34.00 -35.47
CA GLY A 15 -10.73 32.95 -36.21
C GLY A 15 -9.23 33.25 -36.42
N VAL A 16 -8.87 34.49 -36.80
CA VAL A 16 -7.46 34.90 -36.99
C VAL A 16 -6.69 34.94 -35.68
N VAL A 17 -7.30 35.48 -34.61
CA VAL A 17 -6.69 35.52 -33.27
C VAL A 17 -6.48 34.10 -32.73
N TRP A 18 -7.46 33.21 -32.88
CA TRP A 18 -7.35 31.81 -32.48
C TRP A 18 -6.25 31.09 -33.27
N THR A 19 -6.21 31.23 -34.60
CA THR A 19 -5.17 30.62 -35.44
C THR A 19 -3.76 31.09 -35.05
N GLY A 20 -3.58 32.39 -34.81
CA GLY A 20 -2.29 32.96 -34.40
C GLY A 20 -1.86 32.50 -32.99
N ALA A 21 -2.79 32.44 -32.04
CA ALA A 21 -2.54 31.95 -30.69
C ALA A 21 -2.20 30.45 -30.69
N SER A 22 -2.94 29.63 -31.44
CA SER A 22 -2.64 28.21 -31.63
C SER A 22 -1.25 27.97 -32.19
N TRP A 23 -0.87 28.70 -33.25
CA TRP A 23 0.47 28.58 -33.84
C TRP A 23 1.58 29.01 -32.87
N PHE A 24 1.37 30.09 -32.11
CA PHE A 24 2.32 30.55 -31.10
C PHE A 24 2.52 29.52 -29.99
N THR A 25 1.43 28.95 -29.46
CA THR A 25 1.49 27.89 -28.44
C THR A 25 2.21 26.65 -28.96
N GLY A 26 1.95 26.23 -30.19
CA GLY A 26 2.67 25.12 -30.83
C GLY A 26 4.18 25.39 -30.98
N LYS A 27 4.56 26.62 -31.32
CA LYS A 27 5.97 27.04 -31.37
C LYS A 27 6.63 27.08 -29.99
N GLN A 28 5.91 27.53 -28.96
CA GLN A 28 6.41 27.56 -27.59
C GLN A 28 6.61 26.13 -27.06
N LEU A 29 5.67 25.22 -27.36
CA LEU A 29 5.80 23.80 -27.06
C LEU A 29 7.08 23.22 -27.68
N GLU A 30 7.26 23.38 -28.99
CA GLU A 30 8.46 22.91 -29.71
C GLU A 30 9.76 23.39 -29.04
N SER A 31 9.82 24.67 -28.65
CA SER A 31 11.02 25.25 -28.01
C SER A 31 11.32 24.71 -26.60
N ARG A 32 10.33 24.11 -25.93
CA ARG A 32 10.43 23.63 -24.54
C ARG A 32 10.41 22.11 -24.39
N LEU A 33 10.19 21.35 -25.47
CA LEU A 33 10.13 19.87 -25.42
C LEU A 33 11.35 19.24 -24.75
N ALA A 34 12.56 19.68 -25.12
CA ALA A 34 13.79 19.18 -24.53
C ALA A 34 13.88 19.45 -23.01
N GLU A 35 13.45 20.64 -22.58
CA GLU A 35 13.42 21.01 -21.15
C GLU A 35 12.40 20.17 -20.38
N MET A 36 11.19 20.01 -20.91
CA MET A 36 10.13 19.21 -20.27
C MET A 36 10.52 17.74 -20.14
N VAL A 37 11.14 17.16 -21.18
CA VAL A 37 11.64 15.77 -21.12
C VAL A 37 12.81 15.64 -20.15
N ALA A 38 13.68 16.65 -20.05
CA ALA A 38 14.73 16.66 -19.04
C ALA A 38 14.17 16.74 -17.61
N GLN A 39 13.14 17.57 -17.38
CA GLN A 39 12.44 17.65 -16.09
C GLN A 39 11.76 16.33 -15.73
N ALA A 40 11.02 15.72 -16.67
CA ALA A 40 10.40 14.41 -16.46
C ALA A 40 11.42 13.32 -16.11
N ASN A 41 12.57 13.30 -16.78
CA ASN A 41 13.67 12.38 -16.44
C ASN A 41 14.27 12.66 -15.06
N SER A 42 14.39 13.93 -14.65
CA SER A 42 14.85 14.30 -13.31
C SER A 42 13.87 13.79 -12.24
N GLU A 43 12.57 13.96 -12.46
CA GLU A 43 11.54 13.46 -11.56
C GLU A 43 11.48 11.93 -11.49
N MET A 44 11.58 11.23 -12.62
CA MET A 44 11.69 9.76 -12.63
C MET A 44 12.93 9.28 -11.87
N LYS A 45 14.08 9.94 -12.00
CA LYS A 45 15.29 9.60 -11.23
C LYS A 45 15.12 9.86 -9.73
N ARG A 46 14.33 10.87 -9.35
CA ARG A 46 14.06 11.20 -7.95
C ARG A 46 13.08 10.22 -7.31
N THR A 47 12.05 9.81 -8.06
CA THR A 47 10.89 9.08 -7.53
C THR A 47 10.96 7.58 -7.77
N ALA A 48 11.53 7.14 -8.89
CA ALA A 48 11.66 5.73 -9.29
C ALA A 48 13.02 5.45 -9.95
N PRO A 49 14.16 5.74 -9.29
CA PRO A 49 15.49 5.49 -9.85
C PRO A 49 15.72 4.02 -10.23
N GLU A 50 15.11 3.09 -9.50
CA GLU A 50 15.17 1.64 -9.74
C GLU A 50 14.48 1.21 -11.04
N ALA A 51 13.59 2.05 -11.59
CA ALA A 51 12.97 1.73 -12.86
C ALA A 51 14.01 1.61 -13.98
N GLY A 52 15.14 2.33 -13.88
CA GLY A 52 16.22 2.26 -14.88
C GLY A 52 15.73 2.61 -16.28
N LEU A 53 14.76 3.54 -16.39
CA LEU A 53 14.16 3.99 -17.63
C LEU A 53 14.51 5.45 -17.89
N GLU A 54 14.61 5.80 -19.18
CA GLU A 54 14.70 7.18 -19.64
C GLU A 54 13.59 7.47 -20.66
N LEU A 55 13.07 8.68 -20.58
CA LEU A 55 12.11 9.24 -21.51
C LEU A 55 12.85 10.06 -22.57
N SER A 56 12.47 9.88 -23.82
CA SER A 56 12.90 10.69 -24.96
C SER A 56 11.71 10.97 -25.87
N TYR A 57 11.92 11.77 -26.91
CA TYR A 57 10.90 12.04 -27.91
C TYR A 57 11.46 11.95 -29.32
N GLN A 58 10.60 11.65 -30.29
CA GLN A 58 10.94 11.59 -31.71
C GLN A 58 9.77 12.03 -32.60
N ASP A 59 10.05 12.19 -33.89
CA ASP A 59 9.06 12.43 -34.95
C ASP A 59 8.11 13.62 -34.68
N TYR A 60 8.63 14.68 -34.06
CA TYR A 60 7.84 15.88 -33.80
C TYR A 60 7.47 16.60 -35.12
N GLN A 61 6.17 16.72 -35.36
CA GLN A 61 5.58 17.39 -36.52
C GLN A 61 4.65 18.49 -36.05
N ARG A 62 5.06 19.75 -36.22
CA ARG A 62 4.25 20.92 -35.85
C ARG A 62 3.21 21.24 -36.92
N GLY A 63 1.94 21.35 -36.51
CA GLY A 63 0.90 21.99 -37.31
C GLY A 63 0.43 23.32 -36.73
N VAL A 64 -0.65 23.86 -37.29
CA VAL A 64 -1.20 25.17 -36.88
C VAL A 64 -2.04 25.06 -35.60
N PHE A 65 -2.87 24.02 -35.52
CA PHE A 65 -3.74 23.74 -34.37
C PHE A 65 -3.43 22.39 -33.72
N THR A 66 -2.74 21.51 -34.44
CA THR A 66 -2.45 20.15 -33.99
C THR A 66 -1.00 19.85 -34.32
N SER A 67 -0.27 19.30 -33.35
CA SER A 67 1.07 18.76 -33.51
C SER A 67 1.06 17.27 -33.19
N HIS A 68 1.99 16.52 -33.77
CA HIS A 68 2.17 15.09 -33.51
C HIS A 68 3.59 14.85 -33.01
N MET A 69 3.76 13.89 -32.11
CA MET A 69 5.07 13.37 -31.72
C MET A 69 4.95 11.99 -31.09
N GLN A 70 6.09 11.34 -30.90
CA GLN A 70 6.16 10.12 -30.13
C GLN A 70 7.03 10.32 -28.89
N LEU A 71 6.53 9.88 -27.74
CA LEU A 71 7.34 9.67 -26.55
C LEU A 71 7.90 8.25 -26.57
N VAL A 72 9.18 8.12 -26.24
CA VAL A 72 9.91 6.85 -26.28
C VAL A 72 10.51 6.59 -24.91
N VAL A 73 10.04 5.53 -24.26
CA VAL A 73 10.55 5.04 -22.98
C VAL A 73 11.46 3.86 -23.26
N LYS A 74 12.71 3.94 -22.79
CA LYS A 74 13.72 2.89 -23.00
C LYS A 74 14.58 2.68 -21.76
N PRO A 75 15.24 1.52 -21.62
CA PRO A 75 16.22 1.31 -20.57
C PRO A 75 17.36 2.34 -20.63
N VAL A 76 17.80 2.82 -19.47
CA VAL A 76 19.03 3.60 -19.32
C VAL A 76 20.23 2.71 -19.69
N ALA A 77 21.10 3.21 -20.56
CA ALA A 77 22.25 2.46 -21.05
C ALA A 77 23.15 1.95 -19.90
N GLY A 78 23.53 0.67 -19.96
CA GLY A 78 24.37 0.03 -18.94
C GLY A 78 23.62 -0.45 -17.70
N THR A 79 22.30 -0.29 -17.66
CA THR A 79 21.44 -0.77 -16.55
C THR A 79 20.67 -2.00 -16.99
N GLU A 80 20.64 -3.05 -16.16
CA GLU A 80 19.71 -4.16 -16.37
C GLU A 80 18.29 -3.69 -16.03
N ASN A 81 17.34 -3.94 -16.93
CA ASN A 81 15.93 -3.62 -16.73
C ASN A 81 15.09 -4.89 -16.80
N THR A 82 14.18 -5.07 -15.85
CA THR A 82 13.33 -6.28 -15.73
C THR A 82 12.15 -6.29 -16.68
N TRP A 83 11.72 -5.12 -17.18
CA TRP A 83 10.54 -4.95 -18.02
C TRP A 83 10.88 -4.81 -19.51
N LEU A 84 12.00 -4.18 -19.85
CA LEU A 84 12.43 -3.92 -21.22
C LEU A 84 13.85 -4.44 -21.46
N LYS A 85 14.05 -5.24 -22.51
CA LYS A 85 15.39 -5.70 -22.91
C LYS A 85 16.17 -4.56 -23.55
N ALA A 86 17.50 -4.65 -23.53
CA ALA A 86 18.35 -3.72 -24.25
C ALA A 86 17.94 -3.64 -25.74
N GLY A 87 17.73 -2.42 -26.23
CA GLY A 87 17.26 -2.15 -27.60
C GLY A 87 15.73 -2.16 -27.79
N GLN A 88 14.96 -2.60 -26.80
CA GLN A 88 13.50 -2.45 -26.81
C GLN A 88 13.09 -1.08 -26.26
N SER A 89 11.96 -0.59 -26.73
CA SER A 89 11.33 0.63 -26.22
C SER A 89 9.81 0.46 -26.13
N VAL A 90 9.19 1.22 -25.25
CA VAL A 90 7.75 1.49 -25.30
C VAL A 90 7.57 2.83 -25.99
N VAL A 91 6.66 2.90 -26.95
CA VAL A 91 6.39 4.11 -27.71
C VAL A 91 4.95 4.55 -27.46
N LEU A 92 4.76 5.82 -27.13
CA LEU A 92 3.48 6.47 -26.96
C LEU A 92 3.31 7.49 -28.09
N ASP A 93 2.21 7.41 -28.82
CA ASP A 93 1.82 8.39 -29.84
C ASP A 93 1.04 9.51 -29.18
N GLU A 94 1.49 10.74 -29.42
CA GLU A 94 0.92 11.97 -28.86
C GLU A 94 0.31 12.82 -29.96
N VAL A 95 -1.00 13.05 -29.88
CA VAL A 95 -1.70 14.02 -30.71
C VAL A 95 -2.02 15.25 -29.86
N ILE A 96 -1.36 16.37 -30.16
CA ILE A 96 -1.38 17.58 -29.33
C ILE A 96 -2.19 18.66 -30.03
N ASP A 97 -3.43 18.87 -29.59
CA ASP A 97 -4.28 19.98 -30.02
C ASP A 97 -3.97 21.21 -29.17
N HIS A 98 -3.55 22.31 -29.79
CA HIS A 98 -3.05 23.50 -29.10
C HIS A 98 -3.74 24.79 -29.56
N GLY A 99 -3.89 25.72 -28.62
CA GLY A 99 -4.64 26.95 -28.82
C GLY A 99 -5.54 27.28 -27.64
N PRO A 100 -6.10 28.50 -27.58
CA PRO A 100 -6.92 28.96 -26.45
C PRO A 100 -8.13 28.07 -26.19
N PHE A 101 -8.64 27.38 -27.21
CA PHE A 101 -9.69 26.38 -27.12
C PHE A 101 -9.31 25.19 -27.99
N PRO A 102 -8.61 24.17 -27.45
CA PRO A 102 -8.25 22.99 -28.24
C PRO A 102 -9.50 22.34 -28.85
N PHE A 103 -9.49 22.02 -30.14
CA PHE A 103 -10.67 21.46 -30.83
C PHE A 103 -11.13 20.13 -30.20
N ALA A 104 -10.19 19.33 -29.72
CA ALA A 104 -10.45 18.11 -28.96
C ALA A 104 -11.36 18.36 -27.75
N GLN A 105 -11.18 19.48 -27.05
CA GLN A 105 -12.01 19.86 -25.90
C GLN A 105 -13.38 20.40 -26.34
N LEU A 106 -13.42 21.18 -27.43
CA LEU A 106 -14.66 21.71 -27.98
C LEU A 106 -15.64 20.62 -28.46
N LYS A 107 -15.12 19.50 -28.98
CA LYS A 107 -15.94 18.33 -29.37
C LYS A 107 -16.71 17.72 -28.18
N HIS A 108 -16.21 17.92 -26.96
CA HIS A 108 -16.83 17.48 -25.71
C HIS A 108 -17.60 18.62 -25.02
N PHE A 109 -17.90 19.72 -25.73
CA PHE A 109 -18.52 20.93 -25.20
C PHE A 109 -17.76 21.58 -24.03
N ASN A 110 -16.46 21.30 -23.90
CA ASN A 110 -15.62 21.93 -22.90
C ASN A 110 -15.10 23.27 -23.42
N LEU A 111 -15.62 24.36 -22.86
CA LEU A 111 -15.25 25.74 -23.21
C LEU A 111 -14.21 26.34 -22.27
N ILE A 112 -13.55 25.54 -21.42
CA ILE A 112 -12.52 26.03 -20.50
C ILE A 112 -11.25 26.38 -21.31
N PRO A 113 -10.77 27.64 -21.26
CA PRO A 113 -9.54 28.02 -21.94
C PRO A 113 -8.38 27.16 -21.48
N SER A 114 -7.65 26.58 -22.42
CA SER A 114 -6.54 25.64 -22.14
C SER A 114 -5.36 25.96 -23.04
N MET A 115 -4.16 25.57 -22.63
CA MET A 115 -2.97 25.68 -23.48
C MET A 115 -2.99 24.59 -24.55
N ALA A 116 -3.26 23.34 -24.13
CA ALA A 116 -3.29 22.19 -25.01
C ALA A 116 -4.22 21.09 -24.50
N SER A 117 -4.58 20.19 -25.42
CA SER A 117 -5.20 18.89 -25.16
C SER A 117 -4.37 17.83 -25.85
N VAL A 118 -3.85 16.88 -25.10
CA VAL A 118 -2.98 15.81 -25.57
C VAL A 118 -3.74 14.50 -25.52
N LYS A 119 -3.83 13.82 -26.65
CA LYS A 119 -4.32 12.44 -26.70
C LYS A 119 -3.13 11.51 -26.83
N THR A 120 -2.92 10.69 -25.80
CA THR A 120 -1.86 9.69 -25.72
C THR A 120 -2.42 8.31 -26.02
N THR A 121 -1.75 7.55 -26.89
CA THR A 121 -2.05 6.14 -27.16
C THR A 121 -0.79 5.30 -27.23
N LEU A 122 -0.85 4.05 -26.80
CA LEU A 122 0.26 3.11 -26.96
C LEU A 122 0.46 2.79 -28.44
N VAL A 123 1.69 2.74 -28.92
CA VAL A 123 2.02 2.26 -30.27
C VAL A 123 2.28 0.77 -30.22
N ASN A 124 1.73 0.02 -31.19
CA ASN A 124 1.97 -1.43 -31.31
C ASN A 124 3.36 -1.70 -31.89
N ASN A 125 4.34 -1.92 -31.01
CA ASN A 125 5.70 -2.32 -31.35
C ASN A 125 6.07 -3.66 -30.68
N GLU A 126 7.33 -4.11 -30.86
CA GLU A 126 7.80 -5.38 -30.31
C GLU A 126 7.55 -5.54 -28.80
N ALA A 127 7.78 -4.49 -28.00
CA ALA A 127 7.63 -4.53 -26.55
C ALA A 127 6.17 -4.52 -26.10
N SER A 128 5.30 -3.79 -26.80
CA SER A 128 3.88 -3.66 -26.44
C SER A 128 2.99 -4.73 -27.06
N LYS A 129 3.48 -5.46 -28.06
CA LYS A 129 2.68 -6.41 -28.84
C LYS A 129 1.86 -7.38 -27.99
N PRO A 130 2.38 -7.98 -26.91
CA PRO A 130 1.58 -8.85 -26.05
C PRO A 130 0.33 -8.15 -25.51
N LEU A 131 0.42 -6.88 -25.13
CA LEU A 131 -0.71 -6.12 -24.61
C LEU A 131 -1.73 -5.77 -25.71
N PHE A 132 -1.28 -5.54 -26.94
CA PHE A 132 -2.16 -5.40 -28.09
C PHE A 132 -2.88 -6.71 -28.42
N ASP A 133 -2.19 -7.84 -28.36
CA ASP A 133 -2.81 -9.14 -28.59
C ASP A 133 -3.95 -9.39 -27.57
N LEU A 134 -3.75 -8.98 -26.30
CA LEU A 134 -4.78 -8.97 -25.25
C LEU A 134 -5.94 -8.00 -25.52
N ALA A 135 -5.64 -6.85 -26.13
CA ALA A 135 -6.61 -5.80 -26.45
C ALA A 135 -7.25 -5.98 -27.85
N LYS A 136 -7.18 -7.18 -28.45
CA LYS A 136 -7.71 -7.48 -29.80
C LYS A 136 -7.15 -6.55 -30.89
N ASN A 137 -5.87 -6.21 -30.78
CA ASN A 137 -5.12 -5.28 -31.62
C ASN A 137 -5.62 -3.82 -31.59
N GLU A 138 -6.40 -3.43 -30.59
CA GLU A 138 -6.71 -2.02 -30.30
C GLU A 138 -5.74 -1.45 -29.24
N PRO A 139 -5.57 -0.12 -29.16
CA PRO A 139 -4.82 0.49 -28.07
C PRO A 139 -5.41 0.10 -26.71
N PRO A 140 -4.62 -0.49 -25.80
CA PRO A 140 -5.10 -1.01 -24.51
C PRO A 140 -5.53 0.10 -23.53
N PHE A 141 -5.11 1.33 -23.78
CA PHE A 141 -5.56 2.51 -23.06
C PHE A 141 -5.53 3.73 -23.98
N VAL A 142 -6.31 4.74 -23.59
CA VAL A 142 -6.28 6.08 -24.16
C VAL A 142 -6.23 7.07 -23.00
N ILE A 143 -5.37 8.08 -23.09
CA ILE A 143 -5.30 9.15 -22.10
C ILE A 143 -5.56 10.47 -22.81
N ASP A 144 -6.57 11.21 -22.35
CA ASP A 144 -6.86 12.55 -22.82
C ASP A 144 -6.46 13.55 -21.73
N THR A 145 -5.33 14.24 -21.92
CA THR A 145 -4.77 15.19 -20.96
C THR A 145 -5.01 16.62 -21.41
N ARG A 146 -5.71 17.41 -20.60
CA ARG A 146 -5.85 18.85 -20.77
C ARG A 146 -4.81 19.57 -19.92
N ILE A 147 -4.16 20.58 -20.50
CA ILE A 147 -3.16 21.40 -19.83
C ILE A 147 -3.67 22.85 -19.76
N SER A 148 -3.80 23.40 -18.56
CA SER A 148 -4.23 24.78 -18.32
C SER A 148 -3.14 25.78 -18.69
N TYR A 149 -3.47 27.07 -18.78
CA TYR A 149 -2.46 28.13 -18.92
C TYR A 149 -1.60 28.33 -17.67
N ALA A 150 -2.09 27.88 -16.50
CA ALA A 150 -1.30 27.85 -15.27
C ALA A 150 -0.33 26.65 -15.21
N GLY A 151 -0.52 25.67 -16.10
CA GLY A 151 0.27 24.45 -16.22
C GLY A 151 -0.34 23.23 -15.53
N ASP A 152 -1.47 23.39 -14.84
CA ASP A 152 -2.19 22.28 -14.22
C ASP A 152 -2.68 21.30 -15.29
N THR A 153 -2.68 20.02 -14.95
CA THR A 153 -3.09 18.95 -15.84
C THR A 153 -4.33 18.24 -15.30
N ARG A 154 -5.18 17.80 -16.22
CA ARG A 154 -6.27 16.87 -15.97
C ARG A 154 -6.23 15.80 -17.05
N SER A 155 -6.05 14.55 -16.65
CA SER A 155 -5.94 13.39 -17.51
C SER A 155 -7.12 12.46 -17.27
N ASP A 156 -7.96 12.29 -18.29
CA ASP A 156 -8.99 11.26 -18.32
C ASP A 156 -8.36 9.99 -18.96
N ILE A 157 -8.20 8.93 -18.15
CA ILE A 157 -7.52 7.67 -18.50
C ILE A 157 -8.58 6.60 -18.70
N ALA A 158 -8.73 6.13 -19.93
CA ALA A 158 -9.63 5.03 -20.29
C ALA A 158 -8.82 3.75 -20.55
N LEU A 159 -8.86 2.80 -19.62
CA LEU A 159 -8.34 1.46 -19.82
C LEU A 159 -9.37 0.61 -20.57
N LYS A 160 -8.96 -0.02 -21.66
CA LYS A 160 -9.83 -0.86 -22.48
C LYS A 160 -9.91 -2.27 -21.92
N ALA A 161 -10.95 -2.99 -22.36
CA ALA A 161 -11.13 -4.38 -21.99
C ALA A 161 -9.98 -5.23 -22.57
N LEU A 162 -9.44 -6.11 -21.74
CA LEU A 162 -8.39 -7.07 -22.14
C LEU A 162 -8.96 -8.47 -22.06
N ASN A 163 -8.64 -9.31 -23.03
CA ASN A 163 -9.05 -10.71 -23.04
C ASN A 163 -7.94 -11.60 -23.62
N TYR A 164 -7.52 -12.56 -22.80
CA TYR A 164 -6.62 -13.65 -23.14
C TYR A 164 -7.29 -14.97 -22.85
N GLU A 165 -7.16 -15.91 -23.77
CA GLU A 165 -7.50 -17.30 -23.50
C GLU A 165 -6.58 -18.21 -24.31
N LYS A 166 -5.73 -18.98 -23.63
CA LYS A 166 -4.87 -19.98 -24.26
C LYS A 166 -4.74 -21.20 -23.35
N GLY A 167 -5.38 -22.30 -23.76
CA GLY A 167 -5.45 -23.49 -22.93
C GLY A 167 -6.15 -23.18 -21.60
N ASP A 168 -5.43 -23.35 -20.49
CA ASP A 168 -5.95 -23.11 -19.14
C ASP A 168 -5.67 -21.69 -18.62
N GLU A 169 -4.82 -20.93 -19.31
CA GLU A 169 -4.53 -19.54 -18.98
C GLU A 169 -5.63 -18.64 -19.55
N LYS A 170 -6.20 -17.82 -18.67
CA LYS A 170 -7.25 -16.87 -19.02
C LYS A 170 -7.04 -15.58 -18.25
N VAL A 171 -7.10 -14.47 -18.96
CA VAL A 171 -7.10 -13.13 -18.36
C VAL A 171 -8.26 -12.38 -18.98
N ALA A 172 -9.18 -11.90 -18.16
CA ALA A 172 -10.24 -11.01 -18.61
C ALA A 172 -10.26 -9.78 -17.72
N PHE A 173 -10.32 -8.60 -18.32
CA PHE A 173 -10.46 -7.33 -17.62
C PHE A 173 -11.51 -6.52 -18.35
N SER A 174 -12.50 -5.98 -17.63
CA SER A 174 -13.60 -5.23 -18.26
C SER A 174 -13.19 -3.84 -18.75
N GLY A 175 -11.99 -3.38 -18.40
CA GLY A 175 -11.60 -1.98 -18.54
C GLY A 175 -11.91 -1.17 -17.28
N GLY A 176 -11.54 0.10 -17.31
CA GLY A 176 -11.74 1.04 -16.21
C GLY A 176 -11.55 2.48 -16.66
N ASN A 177 -12.10 3.42 -15.91
CA ASN A 177 -11.95 4.85 -16.18
C ASN A 177 -11.39 5.52 -14.93
N PHE A 178 -10.34 6.31 -15.13
CA PHE A 178 -9.67 7.05 -14.07
C PHE A 178 -9.50 8.50 -14.49
N GLN A 179 -9.53 9.40 -13.53
CA GLN A 179 -9.20 10.81 -13.70
C GLN A 179 -8.06 11.14 -12.77
N LEU A 180 -6.99 11.67 -13.33
CA LEU A 180 -5.82 12.18 -12.61
C LEU A 180 -5.77 13.70 -12.81
N ASP A 181 -5.75 14.46 -11.73
CA ASP A 181 -5.47 15.90 -11.76
C ASP A 181 -4.13 16.14 -11.07
N ALA A 182 -3.33 17.07 -11.59
CA ALA A 182 -2.08 17.49 -10.95
C ALA A 182 -1.82 18.98 -11.19
N ASP A 183 -1.24 19.68 -10.22
CA ASP A 183 -0.75 21.05 -10.41
C ASP A 183 0.51 21.08 -11.27
N ARG A 184 0.92 22.28 -11.72
CA ARG A 184 2.10 22.45 -12.57
C ARG A 184 3.38 21.92 -11.92
N GLU A 185 3.51 22.06 -10.60
CA GLU A 185 4.68 21.66 -9.83
C GLU A 185 4.70 20.16 -9.46
N GLY A 186 3.58 19.44 -9.58
CA GLY A 186 3.41 18.08 -9.06
C GLY A 186 3.32 18.01 -7.52
N ASN A 187 3.12 19.16 -6.86
CA ASN A 187 2.92 19.22 -5.43
C ASN A 187 1.56 18.67 -5.05
N GLU A 188 0.51 18.96 -5.83
CA GLU A 188 -0.85 18.48 -5.60
C GLU A 188 -1.26 17.50 -6.69
N PHE A 189 -1.84 16.36 -6.30
CA PHE A 189 -2.52 15.47 -7.24
C PHE A 189 -3.79 14.86 -6.64
N SER A 190 -4.73 14.48 -7.51
CA SER A 190 -5.86 13.64 -7.14
C SER A 190 -6.09 12.54 -8.17
N LEU A 191 -6.47 11.35 -7.70
CA LEU A 191 -6.82 10.22 -8.54
C LEU A 191 -8.20 9.71 -8.13
N THR A 192 -9.12 9.66 -9.08
CA THR A 192 -10.43 9.01 -8.89
C THR A 192 -10.66 8.02 -10.02
N GLY A 193 -11.41 6.95 -9.78
CA GLY A 193 -11.74 6.02 -10.85
C GLY A 193 -12.33 4.70 -10.40
N SER A 194 -12.63 3.87 -11.38
CA SER A 194 -13.19 2.54 -11.14
C SER A 194 -12.86 1.54 -12.24
N ALA A 195 -12.92 0.26 -11.87
CA ALA A 195 -12.92 -0.87 -12.78
C ALA A 195 -13.99 -1.88 -12.34
N GLU A 196 -14.79 -2.35 -13.28
CA GLU A 196 -15.96 -3.18 -12.97
C GLU A 196 -15.59 -4.62 -12.60
N SER A 197 -14.64 -5.23 -13.32
CA SER A 197 -14.23 -6.60 -13.05
C SER A 197 -12.88 -6.98 -13.66
N GLY A 198 -12.25 -7.97 -13.03
CA GLY A 198 -11.13 -8.69 -13.62
C GLY A 198 -11.12 -10.15 -13.18
N LEU A 199 -10.51 -10.98 -14.01
CA LEU A 199 -10.35 -12.42 -13.83
C LEU A 199 -8.96 -12.81 -14.31
N VAL A 200 -8.27 -13.59 -13.49
CA VAL A 200 -6.99 -14.23 -13.84
C VAL A 200 -7.07 -15.70 -13.47
N ASN A 201 -6.84 -16.58 -14.44
CA ASN A 201 -6.53 -17.98 -14.20
C ASN A 201 -5.02 -18.15 -14.19
N ALA A 202 -4.52 -18.79 -13.15
CA ALA A 202 -3.12 -19.18 -12.99
C ALA A 202 -3.03 -20.64 -12.55
N VAL A 203 -1.82 -21.20 -12.57
CA VAL A 203 -1.53 -22.52 -12.03
C VAL A 203 -0.64 -22.35 -10.81
N ASN A 204 -1.01 -22.93 -9.68
CA ASN A 204 -0.19 -22.88 -8.47
C ASN A 204 0.97 -23.90 -8.51
N GLU A 205 1.81 -23.90 -7.48
CA GLU A 205 2.97 -24.80 -7.36
C GLU A 205 2.59 -26.29 -7.33
N TYR A 206 1.34 -26.61 -7.00
CA TYR A 206 0.79 -27.96 -7.00
C TYR A 206 0.16 -28.39 -8.33
N GLY A 207 0.27 -27.56 -9.37
CA GLY A 207 -0.32 -27.83 -10.68
C GLY A 207 -1.84 -27.63 -10.71
N GLN A 208 -2.43 -26.97 -9.72
CA GLN A 208 -3.87 -26.73 -9.65
C GLN A 208 -4.24 -25.41 -10.32
N LYS A 209 -5.38 -25.40 -11.02
CA LYS A 209 -5.96 -24.20 -11.64
C LYS A 209 -6.56 -23.31 -10.57
N VAL A 210 -5.96 -22.15 -10.38
CA VAL A 210 -6.43 -21.09 -9.48
C VAL A 210 -7.09 -19.99 -10.32
N GLN A 211 -8.29 -19.61 -9.94
CA GLN A 211 -8.99 -18.46 -10.51
C GLN A 211 -9.11 -17.36 -9.46
N LEU A 212 -8.65 -16.17 -9.79
CA LEU A 212 -8.84 -14.96 -9.02
C LEU A 212 -9.82 -14.05 -9.78
N THR A 213 -10.87 -13.60 -9.11
CA THR A 213 -11.82 -12.64 -9.67
C THR A 213 -12.04 -11.48 -8.73
N PHE A 214 -12.14 -10.28 -9.27
CA PHE A 214 -12.55 -9.10 -8.50
C PHE A 214 -13.72 -8.40 -9.20
N ASN A 215 -14.55 -7.71 -8.43
CA ASN A 215 -15.65 -6.89 -8.93
C ASN A 215 -15.73 -5.55 -8.19
N ASN A 216 -16.09 -4.51 -8.95
CA ASN A 216 -16.37 -3.16 -8.46
C ASN A 216 -15.21 -2.57 -7.65
N LEU A 217 -14.03 -2.45 -8.27
CA LEU A 217 -12.93 -1.69 -7.72
C LEU A 217 -13.21 -0.20 -7.92
N LYS A 218 -13.07 0.59 -6.86
CA LYS A 218 -13.15 2.05 -6.89
C LYS A 218 -12.00 2.64 -6.10
N THR A 219 -11.50 3.77 -6.57
CA THR A 219 -10.50 4.56 -5.86
C THR A 219 -10.85 6.04 -5.93
N ASP A 220 -10.57 6.74 -4.84
CA ASP A 220 -10.67 8.19 -4.72
C ASP A 220 -9.55 8.62 -3.79
N GLY A 221 -8.69 9.55 -4.20
CA GLY A 221 -7.63 10.01 -3.35
C GLY A 221 -7.05 11.34 -3.80
N ASN A 222 -6.47 12.04 -2.84
CA ASN A 222 -5.74 13.26 -3.04
C ASN A 222 -4.40 13.18 -2.32
N SER A 223 -3.42 13.94 -2.79
CA SER A 223 -2.14 14.06 -2.12
C SER A 223 -1.52 15.42 -2.37
N ARG A 224 -0.90 15.98 -1.33
CA ARG A 224 -0.14 17.22 -1.41
C ARG A 224 1.26 17.06 -0.79
N LEU A 225 2.23 17.77 -1.34
CA LEU A 225 3.57 17.87 -0.77
C LEU A 225 3.56 18.86 0.40
N THR A 226 4.24 18.49 1.48
CA THR A 226 4.40 19.31 2.69
C THR A 226 5.66 20.19 2.61
N SER A 227 5.84 21.10 3.57
CA SER A 227 7.05 21.93 3.68
C SER A 227 8.32 21.15 4.05
N PHE A 228 8.19 19.87 4.41
CA PHE A 228 9.30 18.96 4.69
C PHE A 228 9.45 17.87 3.61
N ASP A 229 8.97 18.15 2.38
CA ASP A 229 9.14 17.32 1.18
C ASP A 229 8.55 15.91 1.26
N GLU A 230 7.55 15.72 2.13
CA GLU A 230 6.83 14.45 2.29
C GLU A 230 5.36 14.61 1.88
N ARG A 231 4.74 13.55 1.38
CA ARG A 231 3.36 13.60 0.87
C ARG A 231 2.35 13.22 1.93
N ILE A 232 1.26 13.98 2.00
CA ILE A 232 0.09 13.72 2.86
C ILE A 232 -1.20 13.80 2.04
N GLY A 233 -2.32 13.32 2.56
CA GLY A 233 -3.61 13.38 1.87
C GLY A 233 -4.59 12.31 2.31
N ASP A 234 -5.70 12.20 1.59
CA ASP A 234 -6.74 11.20 1.81
C ASP A 234 -6.72 10.17 0.69
N GLN A 235 -6.97 8.90 1.01
CA GLN A 235 -7.09 7.82 0.04
C GLN A 235 -8.21 6.88 0.46
N LYS A 236 -9.11 6.60 -0.47
CA LYS A 236 -10.18 5.62 -0.34
C LYS A 236 -10.07 4.58 -1.45
N ILE A 237 -10.10 3.32 -1.09
CA ILE A 237 -10.20 2.18 -2.00
C ILE A 237 -11.37 1.33 -1.53
N SER A 238 -12.27 1.01 -2.45
CA SER A 238 -13.41 0.12 -2.19
C SER A 238 -13.37 -1.03 -3.20
N LEU A 239 -13.60 -2.26 -2.73
CA LEU A 239 -13.73 -3.44 -3.58
C LEU A 239 -15.01 -4.19 -3.21
N GLY A 240 -15.90 -4.36 -4.19
CA GLY A 240 -17.20 -4.99 -3.94
C GLY A 240 -17.09 -6.49 -3.67
N LYS A 241 -16.30 -7.23 -4.45
CA LYS A 241 -16.09 -8.67 -4.28
C LYS A 241 -14.68 -9.06 -4.72
N LEU A 242 -14.04 -9.96 -3.97
CA LEU A 242 -12.86 -10.72 -4.37
C LEU A 242 -13.19 -12.20 -4.16
N ALA A 243 -13.05 -13.02 -5.19
CA ALA A 243 -13.26 -14.47 -5.07
C ALA A 243 -12.07 -15.26 -5.63
N ILE A 244 -11.75 -16.33 -4.91
CA ILE A 244 -10.67 -17.26 -5.18
C ILE A 244 -11.30 -18.63 -5.43
N GLY A 245 -11.09 -19.19 -6.61
CA GLY A 245 -11.48 -20.54 -6.97
C GLY A 245 -10.25 -21.43 -7.20
N VAL A 246 -10.37 -22.72 -6.86
CA VAL A 246 -9.34 -23.74 -7.13
C VAL A 246 -10.03 -24.95 -7.76
N GLU A 247 -9.54 -25.43 -8.89
CA GLU A 247 -10.13 -26.56 -9.63
C GLU A 247 -11.63 -26.38 -9.90
N GLY A 248 -12.03 -25.15 -10.23
CA GLY A 248 -13.43 -24.78 -10.50
C GLY A 248 -14.34 -24.71 -9.26
N LYS A 249 -13.81 -24.89 -8.05
CA LYS A 249 -14.55 -24.73 -6.79
C LYS A 249 -14.23 -23.39 -6.14
N GLU A 250 -15.25 -22.66 -5.72
CA GLU A 250 -15.09 -21.41 -4.97
C GLU A 250 -14.52 -21.74 -3.57
N MET A 251 -13.31 -21.26 -3.30
CA MET A 251 -12.58 -21.55 -2.06
C MET A 251 -12.72 -20.42 -1.04
N ALA A 252 -12.66 -19.17 -1.48
CA ALA A 252 -12.81 -18.02 -0.61
C ALA A 252 -13.49 -16.85 -1.33
N VAL A 253 -14.32 -16.11 -0.59
CA VAL A 253 -14.98 -14.89 -1.05
C VAL A 253 -14.86 -13.83 0.02
N LEU A 254 -14.34 -12.66 -0.36
CA LEU A 254 -14.37 -11.45 0.43
C LEU A 254 -15.37 -10.49 -0.21
N GLU A 255 -16.32 -9.99 0.58
CA GLU A 255 -17.36 -9.06 0.13
C GLU A 255 -17.22 -7.72 0.85
N GLU A 256 -17.37 -6.64 0.07
CA GLU A 256 -17.35 -5.24 0.52
C GLU A 256 -16.14 -4.94 1.42
N MET A 257 -14.98 -4.82 0.78
CA MET A 257 -13.73 -4.35 1.39
C MET A 257 -13.61 -2.84 1.19
N ASP A 258 -13.35 -2.09 2.26
CA ASP A 258 -13.01 -0.67 2.18
C ASP A 258 -11.69 -0.41 2.93
N LEU A 259 -10.85 0.42 2.33
CA LEU A 259 -9.62 0.95 2.91
C LEU A 259 -9.67 2.47 2.81
N ASN A 260 -9.60 3.16 3.94
CA ASN A 260 -9.54 4.61 4.01
C ASN A 260 -8.25 5.02 4.75
N GLY A 261 -7.30 5.61 4.03
CA GLY A 261 -6.11 6.25 4.58
C GLY A 261 -6.31 7.76 4.67
N LYS A 262 -5.83 8.36 5.75
CA LYS A 262 -5.78 9.81 5.93
C LYS A 262 -4.45 10.18 6.56
N SER A 263 -3.80 11.21 6.04
CA SER A 263 -2.61 11.80 6.63
C SER A 263 -2.71 13.33 6.59
N GLU A 264 -2.47 13.98 7.73
CA GLU A 264 -2.57 15.43 7.86
C GLU A 264 -1.45 16.02 8.73
N ILE A 265 -1.12 17.29 8.48
CA ILE A 265 -0.23 18.04 9.37
C ILE A 265 -1.01 18.42 10.63
N SER A 266 -0.42 18.14 11.79
CA SER A 266 -0.94 18.51 13.10
C SER A 266 -1.03 20.05 13.24
N LYS A 267 -1.77 20.51 14.26
CA LYS A 267 -1.98 21.96 14.50
C LYS A 267 -0.69 22.75 14.74
N ASP A 268 0.39 22.10 15.14
CA ASP A 268 1.70 22.75 15.36
C ASP A 268 2.49 23.01 14.06
N GLY A 269 2.03 22.49 12.92
CA GLY A 269 2.68 22.67 11.62
C GLY A 269 3.94 21.84 11.42
N LYS A 270 4.31 20.97 12.37
CA LYS A 270 5.57 20.20 12.36
C LYS A 270 5.35 18.69 12.32
N ASN A 271 4.29 18.24 12.96
CA ASN A 271 4.00 16.82 13.10
C ASN A 271 2.99 16.33 12.08
N ILE A 272 3.03 15.04 11.78
CA ILE A 272 2.13 14.32 10.90
C ILE A 272 1.28 13.37 11.76
N ASP A 273 -0.03 13.41 11.53
CA ASP A 273 -0.97 12.45 12.06
C ASP A 273 -1.55 11.62 10.90
N SER A 274 -1.46 10.30 11.02
CA SER A 274 -1.91 9.34 10.01
C SER A 274 -2.89 8.33 10.58
N GLN A 275 -3.92 8.00 9.82
CA GLN A 275 -4.97 7.04 10.16
C GLN A 275 -5.22 6.10 8.97
N LEU A 276 -5.43 4.82 9.28
CA LEU A 276 -5.81 3.78 8.33
C LEU A 276 -7.03 3.04 8.89
N ASP A 277 -8.15 3.11 8.18
CA ASP A 277 -9.37 2.36 8.46
C ASP A 277 -9.55 1.27 7.40
N TYR A 278 -9.69 0.03 7.83
CA TYR A 278 -10.01 -1.12 6.99
C TYR A 278 -11.29 -1.78 7.47
N THR A 279 -12.19 -2.10 6.55
CA THR A 279 -13.40 -2.88 6.83
C THR A 279 -13.57 -4.00 5.83
N LEU A 280 -14.04 -5.15 6.31
CA LEU A 280 -14.45 -6.30 5.52
C LEU A 280 -15.84 -6.73 6.00
N LYS A 281 -16.83 -6.72 5.11
CA LYS A 281 -18.21 -7.05 5.50
C LYS A 281 -18.47 -8.54 5.61
N SER A 282 -17.88 -9.36 4.76
CA SER A 282 -18.02 -10.82 4.84
C SER A 282 -16.79 -11.52 4.29
N LEU A 283 -16.31 -12.50 5.04
CA LEU A 283 -15.37 -13.52 4.61
C LEU A 283 -16.10 -14.86 4.58
N LYS A 284 -16.20 -15.47 3.40
CA LYS A 284 -16.69 -16.84 3.24
C LYS A 284 -15.55 -17.74 2.79
N VAL A 285 -15.44 -18.92 3.38
CA VAL A 285 -14.48 -19.96 2.96
C VAL A 285 -15.26 -21.24 2.70
N GLN A 286 -15.12 -21.80 1.50
CA GLN A 286 -15.89 -22.98 1.04
C GLN A 286 -17.40 -22.88 1.36
N GLY A 287 -17.97 -21.69 1.22
CA GLY A 287 -19.38 -21.40 1.51
C GLY A 287 -19.73 -21.15 2.99
N GLN A 288 -18.81 -21.39 3.94
CA GLN A 288 -19.02 -21.05 5.35
C GLN A 288 -18.71 -19.58 5.60
N ASP A 289 -19.63 -18.87 6.25
CA ASP A 289 -19.43 -17.47 6.66
C ASP A 289 -18.59 -17.43 7.94
N LEU A 290 -17.37 -16.89 7.83
CA LEU A 290 -16.45 -16.71 8.95
C LEU A 290 -16.64 -15.37 9.66
N GLY A 291 -17.46 -14.48 9.09
CA GLY A 291 -17.81 -13.19 9.67
C GLY A 291 -17.22 -11.98 8.96
N SER A 292 -17.06 -10.91 9.72
CA SER A 292 -16.69 -9.56 9.26
C SER A 292 -15.58 -9.01 10.14
N GLY A 293 -14.79 -8.07 9.63
CA GLY A 293 -13.68 -7.48 10.35
C GLY A 293 -13.59 -5.98 10.18
N LYS A 294 -13.04 -5.29 11.19
CA LYS A 294 -12.59 -3.92 11.04
C LYS A 294 -11.26 -3.67 11.75
N LEU A 295 -10.50 -2.73 11.24
CA LEU A 295 -9.25 -2.27 11.82
C LEU A 295 -9.18 -0.75 11.67
N THR A 296 -9.01 -0.03 12.77
CA THR A 296 -8.55 1.36 12.75
C THR A 296 -7.17 1.42 13.38
N ALA A 297 -6.17 1.81 12.60
CA ALA A 297 -4.81 2.09 13.05
C ALA A 297 -4.53 3.58 12.93
N LYS A 298 -3.90 4.17 13.94
CA LYS A 298 -3.48 5.57 13.95
C LYS A 298 -2.04 5.67 14.40
N VAL A 299 -1.29 6.55 13.77
CA VAL A 299 0.05 6.97 14.19
C VAL A 299 0.03 8.48 14.22
N GLY A 300 0.09 9.04 15.42
CA GLY A 300 0.12 10.49 15.63
C GLY A 300 1.49 10.97 16.07
N ASN A 301 1.68 12.29 15.99
CA ASN A 301 2.84 12.98 16.53
C ASN A 301 4.18 12.53 15.89
N ILE A 302 4.18 12.26 14.58
CA ILE A 302 5.40 11.95 13.83
C ILE A 302 6.06 13.26 13.40
N ASP A 303 7.29 13.52 13.84
CA ASP A 303 8.03 14.71 13.41
C ASP A 303 8.32 14.66 11.89
N GLY A 304 7.90 15.69 11.15
CA GLY A 304 7.99 15.71 9.70
C GLY A 304 9.43 15.71 9.17
N GLN A 305 10.37 16.36 9.87
CA GLN A 305 11.78 16.36 9.47
C GLN A 305 12.43 15.01 9.75
N ALA A 306 12.07 14.38 10.88
CA ALA A 306 12.48 13.04 11.22
C ALA A 306 11.93 12.01 10.23
N TRP A 307 10.67 12.13 9.83
CA TRP A 307 10.07 11.29 8.79
C TRP A 307 10.81 11.42 7.46
N HIS A 308 11.12 12.65 7.04
CA HIS A 308 11.90 12.88 5.82
C HIS A 308 13.30 12.27 5.90
N GLN A 309 13.99 12.48 7.02
CA GLN A 309 15.32 11.89 7.25
C GLN A 309 15.27 10.36 7.22
N PHE A 310 14.29 9.75 7.89
CA PHE A 310 14.07 8.31 7.89
C PHE A 310 13.84 7.77 6.47
N SER A 311 12.93 8.40 5.72
CA SER A 311 12.58 8.03 4.34
C SER A 311 13.80 8.01 3.43
N GLN A 312 14.66 9.05 3.51
CA GLN A 312 15.90 9.10 2.74
C GLN A 312 16.88 7.99 3.11
N GLN A 313 17.12 7.76 4.41
CA GLN A 313 18.10 6.77 4.88
C GLN A 313 17.65 5.34 4.58
N TYR A 314 16.39 5.04 4.89
CA TYR A 314 15.80 3.73 4.62
C TYR A 314 15.79 3.43 3.12
N ARG A 315 15.42 4.39 2.26
CA ARG A 315 15.43 4.22 0.81
C ARG A 315 16.84 3.94 0.28
N ALA A 316 17.85 4.69 0.72
CA ALA A 316 19.23 4.49 0.28
C ALA A 316 19.77 3.09 0.65
N GLN A 317 19.51 2.64 1.89
CA GLN A 317 19.93 1.31 2.35
C GLN A 317 19.16 0.18 1.65
N SER A 318 17.85 0.35 1.47
CA SER A 318 16.99 -0.62 0.79
C SER A 318 17.38 -0.78 -0.69
N GLN A 319 17.70 0.33 -1.38
CA GLN A 319 18.17 0.30 -2.75
C GLN A 319 19.53 -0.39 -2.88
N ALA A 320 20.47 -0.10 -1.97
CA ALA A 320 21.77 -0.78 -1.95
C ALA A 320 21.61 -2.30 -1.74
N LEU A 321 20.66 -2.70 -0.88
CA LEU A 321 20.37 -4.10 -0.60
C LEU A 321 19.69 -4.80 -1.79
N LEU A 322 18.68 -4.17 -2.41
CA LEU A 322 17.99 -4.69 -3.60
C LEU A 322 18.92 -4.84 -4.81
N ALA A 323 19.95 -3.99 -4.91
CA ALA A 323 20.96 -4.08 -5.97
C ALA A 323 21.92 -5.27 -5.79
N ASP A 324 22.03 -5.82 -4.58
CA ASP A 324 22.89 -6.96 -4.26
C ASP A 324 22.18 -8.30 -4.55
N LYS A 325 22.00 -8.58 -5.85
CA LYS A 325 21.34 -9.81 -6.33
C LYS A 325 22.08 -11.09 -5.92
N GLU A 326 23.40 -11.02 -5.78
CA GLU A 326 24.23 -12.14 -5.31
C GLU A 326 23.91 -12.47 -3.85
N LEU A 327 23.79 -11.46 -2.99
CA LEU A 327 23.41 -11.67 -1.60
C LEU A 327 22.01 -12.28 -1.49
N MET A 328 21.04 -11.77 -2.25
CA MET A 328 19.68 -12.29 -2.25
C MET A 328 19.60 -13.76 -2.69
N THR A 329 20.42 -14.16 -3.66
CA THR A 329 20.41 -15.52 -4.23
C THR A 329 21.24 -16.50 -3.40
N ASN A 330 22.43 -16.09 -2.96
CA ASN A 330 23.41 -16.97 -2.33
C ASN A 330 23.31 -16.99 -0.80
N ASN A 331 22.74 -15.96 -0.18
CA ASN A 331 22.63 -15.87 1.27
C ASN A 331 21.36 -15.10 1.70
N PRO A 332 20.17 -15.69 1.48
CA PRO A 332 18.89 -15.06 1.78
C PRO A 332 18.72 -14.69 3.25
N GLU A 333 19.35 -15.42 4.17
CA GLU A 333 19.34 -15.11 5.60
C GLU A 333 20.06 -13.79 5.89
N LEU A 334 21.25 -13.59 5.33
CA LEU A 334 22.00 -12.33 5.49
C LEU A 334 21.30 -11.17 4.77
N TYR A 335 20.64 -11.42 3.64
CA TYR A 335 19.79 -10.43 2.98
C TYR A 335 18.67 -9.97 3.91
N GLN A 336 17.95 -10.91 4.52
CA GLN A 336 16.88 -10.60 5.47
C GLN A 336 17.40 -9.87 6.70
N GLN A 337 18.57 -10.27 7.22
CA GLN A 337 19.21 -9.58 8.33
C GLN A 337 19.51 -8.12 7.99
N LYS A 338 20.15 -7.85 6.84
CA LYS A 338 20.44 -6.47 6.41
C LYS A 338 19.17 -5.66 6.15
N ALA A 339 18.12 -6.28 5.63
CA ALA A 339 16.82 -5.62 5.45
C ALA A 339 16.24 -5.19 6.80
N MET A 340 16.33 -6.07 7.80
CA MET A 340 15.90 -5.77 9.16
C MET A 340 16.78 -4.68 9.80
N ASP A 341 18.10 -4.77 9.67
CA ASP A 341 19.04 -3.78 10.20
C ASP A 341 18.78 -2.39 9.58
N ALA A 342 18.44 -2.32 8.30
CA ALA A 342 18.06 -1.06 7.65
C ALA A 342 16.81 -0.44 8.26
N LEU A 343 15.84 -1.25 8.70
CA LEU A 343 14.67 -0.73 9.41
C LEU A 343 15.02 -0.35 10.85
N VAL A 344 15.65 -1.25 11.60
CA VAL A 344 15.92 -1.11 13.04
C VAL A 344 16.88 0.04 13.33
N SER A 345 17.93 0.21 12.51
CA SER A 345 18.91 1.30 12.70
C SER A 345 18.32 2.69 12.47
N ASN A 346 17.29 2.80 11.63
CA ASN A 346 16.62 4.06 11.33
C ASN A 346 15.41 4.33 12.24
N LEU A 347 14.87 3.31 12.91
CA LEU A 347 13.68 3.44 13.77
C LEU A 347 13.80 4.53 14.85
N PRO A 348 14.95 4.73 15.54
CA PRO A 348 15.10 5.81 16.53
C PRO A 348 14.85 7.21 15.97
N ILE A 349 15.04 7.43 14.66
CA ILE A 349 14.78 8.73 14.02
C ILE A 349 13.30 9.08 14.17
N LEU A 350 12.40 8.11 13.94
CA LEU A 350 10.95 8.31 14.02
C LEU A 350 10.47 8.57 15.45
N LEU A 351 11.27 8.20 16.46
CA LEU A 351 10.94 8.40 17.87
C LEU A 351 11.15 9.83 18.36
N LYS A 352 11.87 10.69 17.60
CA LYS A 352 12.08 12.12 17.93
C LYS A 352 10.79 12.89 18.20
N GLY A 353 9.72 12.53 17.50
CA GLY A 353 8.41 13.13 17.68
C GLY A 353 7.67 12.67 18.93
N GLU A 354 8.17 11.66 19.67
CA GLU A 354 7.40 10.94 20.69
C GLU A 354 6.04 10.42 20.13
N PRO A 355 6.07 9.54 19.11
CA PRO A 355 4.87 9.14 18.40
C PRO A 355 3.91 8.34 19.27
N VAL A 356 2.63 8.43 18.91
CA VAL A 356 1.55 7.67 19.55
C VAL A 356 0.94 6.72 18.54
N ILE A 357 1.01 5.43 18.81
CA ILE A 357 0.42 4.38 17.98
C ILE A 357 -0.87 3.89 18.64
N THR A 358 -1.96 3.87 17.90
CA THR A 358 -3.25 3.39 18.40
C THR A 358 -3.84 2.37 17.43
N ILE A 359 -4.26 1.22 17.92
CA ILE A 359 -5.13 0.29 17.20
C ILE A 359 -6.45 0.29 17.97
N ALA A 360 -7.49 0.89 17.43
CA ALA A 360 -8.77 0.99 18.13
C ALA A 360 -9.89 1.31 17.14
N PRO A 361 -10.70 0.33 16.70
CA PRO A 361 -10.69 -1.09 17.10
C PRO A 361 -10.04 -2.00 16.05
N LEU A 362 -9.38 -3.08 16.48
CA LEU A 362 -9.24 -4.29 15.68
C LEU A 362 -10.32 -5.27 16.13
N SER A 363 -11.32 -5.51 15.29
CA SER A 363 -12.45 -6.38 15.65
C SER A 363 -12.76 -7.44 14.60
N TRP A 364 -13.27 -8.56 15.08
CA TRP A 364 -13.81 -9.64 14.26
C TRP A 364 -15.17 -10.07 14.80
N LYS A 365 -16.17 -10.10 13.94
CA LYS A 365 -17.57 -10.34 14.31
C LYS A 365 -18.17 -11.45 13.48
N ASN A 366 -18.83 -12.40 14.15
CA ASN A 366 -19.68 -13.41 13.53
C ASN A 366 -21.11 -13.32 14.09
N SER A 367 -21.94 -14.33 13.82
CA SER A 367 -23.35 -14.38 14.26
C SER A 367 -23.54 -14.45 15.78
N LYS A 368 -22.49 -14.79 16.56
CA LYS A 368 -22.55 -15.01 18.01
C LYS A 368 -21.82 -13.95 18.84
N GLY A 369 -21.18 -12.97 18.22
CA GLY A 369 -20.56 -11.85 18.94
C GLY A 369 -19.43 -11.19 18.18
N GLU A 370 -18.70 -10.31 18.86
CA GLU A 370 -17.58 -9.56 18.31
C GLU A 370 -16.39 -9.63 19.29
N THR A 371 -15.26 -10.13 18.80
CA THR A 371 -13.97 -9.95 19.49
C THR A 371 -13.46 -8.57 19.17
N ASN A 372 -12.86 -7.93 20.18
CA ASN A 372 -12.25 -6.63 20.02
C ASN A 372 -10.88 -6.57 20.69
N PHE A 373 -9.92 -5.97 19.99
CA PHE A 373 -8.59 -5.64 20.48
C PHE A 373 -8.35 -4.14 20.32
N ASN A 374 -7.91 -3.51 21.41
CA ASN A 374 -7.46 -2.14 21.43
C ASN A 374 -6.01 -2.09 21.94
N LEU A 375 -5.20 -1.20 21.36
CA LEU A 375 -3.84 -0.88 21.77
C LEU A 375 -3.64 0.63 21.72
N SER A 376 -2.97 1.18 22.73
CA SER A 376 -2.41 2.53 22.73
C SER A 376 -0.97 2.44 23.23
N LEU A 377 -0.02 2.84 22.40
CA LEU A 377 1.40 2.83 22.69
C LEU A 377 1.94 4.25 22.54
N PHE A 378 2.42 4.80 23.65
CA PHE A 378 3.06 6.11 23.69
C PHE A 378 4.57 5.88 23.76
N LEU A 379 5.29 6.44 22.81
CA LEU A 379 6.73 6.29 22.69
C LEU A 379 7.46 7.54 23.20
N LYS A 380 8.77 7.43 23.41
CA LYS A 380 9.67 8.51 23.80
C LYS A 380 10.82 8.62 22.81
N ASP A 381 11.44 9.79 22.76
CA ASP A 381 12.73 9.95 22.09
C ASP A 381 13.86 9.35 22.96
N PRO A 382 14.47 8.22 22.54
CA PRO A 382 15.54 7.59 23.30
C PRO A 382 16.79 8.49 23.43
N ALA A 383 16.98 9.48 22.56
CA ALA A 383 18.10 10.42 22.65
C ALA A 383 18.01 11.35 23.87
N THR A 384 16.84 11.44 24.51
CA THR A 384 16.63 12.21 25.74
C THR A 384 17.05 11.45 27.00
N ALA A 385 17.26 10.12 26.90
CA ALA A 385 17.72 9.32 28.01
C ALA A 385 19.21 9.57 28.32
N THR A 386 19.58 9.52 29.59
CA THR A 386 20.96 9.70 30.05
C THR A 386 21.50 8.45 30.74
N GLY A 387 22.80 8.19 30.59
CA GLY A 387 23.49 7.02 31.16
C GLY A 387 23.31 5.73 30.37
N GLU A 388 23.78 4.61 30.92
CA GLU A 388 23.56 3.25 30.40
C GLU A 388 22.45 2.55 31.21
N PRO A 389 21.57 1.77 30.58
CA PRO A 389 20.46 1.10 31.24
C PRO A 389 21.02 0.00 32.17
N GLN A 390 20.60 -0.02 33.42
CA GLN A 390 21.03 -1.02 34.41
C GLN A 390 20.00 -2.14 34.60
N THR A 391 18.76 -1.92 34.16
CA THR A 391 17.66 -2.90 34.29
C THR A 391 16.86 -2.99 32.99
N LEU A 392 16.11 -4.08 32.83
CA LEU A 392 15.19 -4.25 31.71
C LEU A 392 14.13 -3.14 31.71
N ALA A 393 13.57 -2.80 32.88
CA ALA A 393 12.65 -1.68 33.01
C ALA A 393 13.24 -0.36 32.48
N GLN A 394 14.49 -0.05 32.83
CA GLN A 394 15.16 1.16 32.36
C GLN A 394 15.38 1.15 30.85
N GLU A 395 15.70 0.00 30.25
CA GLU A 395 15.87 -0.10 28.81
C GLU A 395 14.56 0.14 28.06
N VAL A 396 13.46 -0.46 28.52
CA VAL A 396 12.13 -0.24 27.92
C VAL A 396 11.65 1.20 28.14
N ASP A 397 11.86 1.77 29.32
CA ASP A 397 11.45 3.13 29.67
C ASP A 397 12.14 4.23 28.84
N ARG A 398 13.22 3.91 28.10
CA ARG A 398 13.89 4.85 27.18
C ARG A 398 13.08 5.16 25.95
N SER A 399 12.36 4.16 25.44
CA SER A 399 11.62 4.25 24.18
C SER A 399 10.11 4.17 24.38
N VAL A 400 9.66 3.60 25.50
CA VAL A 400 8.24 3.45 25.84
C VAL A 400 7.88 4.35 27.01
N LYS A 401 6.87 5.20 26.80
CA LYS A 401 6.26 6.01 27.87
C LYS A 401 5.17 5.23 28.59
N SER A 402 4.28 4.64 27.80
CA SER A 402 3.23 3.79 28.32
C SER A 402 2.66 2.91 27.22
N LEU A 403 2.17 1.75 27.61
CA LEU A 403 1.38 0.87 26.75
C LEU A 403 0.09 0.54 27.48
N GLU A 404 -1.02 0.55 26.77
CA GLU A 404 -2.30 0.02 27.23
C GLU A 404 -2.88 -0.85 26.11
N SER A 405 -3.21 -2.09 26.43
CA SER A 405 -3.91 -2.98 25.53
C SER A 405 -5.06 -3.68 26.25
N LYS A 406 -6.11 -3.96 25.48
CA LYS A 406 -7.29 -4.69 25.95
C LYS A 406 -7.82 -5.59 24.85
N LEU A 407 -7.96 -6.87 25.16
CA LEU A 407 -8.57 -7.88 24.32
C LEU A 407 -9.83 -8.41 25.01
N THR A 408 -10.92 -8.52 24.27
CA THR A 408 -12.16 -9.15 24.72
C THR A 408 -12.64 -10.14 23.69
N ILE A 409 -12.83 -11.40 24.09
CA ILE A 409 -13.29 -12.48 23.23
C ILE A 409 -14.53 -13.11 23.88
N PRO A 410 -15.75 -12.85 23.38
CA PRO A 410 -16.93 -13.59 23.80
C PRO A 410 -16.75 -15.10 23.51
N VAL A 411 -16.98 -15.96 24.51
CA VAL A 411 -16.81 -17.41 24.37
C VAL A 411 -17.69 -17.98 23.27
N ASP A 412 -18.91 -17.47 23.13
CA ASP A 412 -19.85 -17.91 22.10
C ASP A 412 -19.37 -17.53 20.69
N MET A 413 -18.77 -16.34 20.54
CA MET A 413 -18.14 -15.90 19.30
C MET A 413 -16.99 -16.82 18.91
N ALA A 414 -16.05 -17.07 19.82
CA ALA A 414 -14.91 -17.95 19.57
C ALA A 414 -15.34 -19.39 19.28
N THR A 415 -16.37 -19.88 19.98
CA THR A 415 -16.92 -21.22 19.75
C THR A 415 -17.53 -21.33 18.36
N GLU A 416 -18.31 -20.35 17.93
CA GLU A 416 -18.87 -20.30 16.56
C GLU A 416 -17.76 -20.29 15.51
N PHE A 417 -16.75 -19.43 15.69
CA PHE A 417 -15.62 -19.35 14.76
C PHE A 417 -14.92 -20.71 14.62
N MET A 418 -14.55 -21.33 15.74
CA MET A 418 -13.91 -22.66 15.74
C MET A 418 -14.83 -23.76 15.21
N THR A 419 -16.15 -23.64 15.38
CA THR A 419 -17.13 -24.57 14.79
C THR A 419 -17.08 -24.48 13.27
N GLN A 420 -17.04 -23.27 12.70
CA GLN A 420 -16.91 -23.12 11.24
C GLN A 420 -15.57 -23.66 10.73
N ILE A 421 -14.47 -23.45 11.45
CA ILE A 421 -13.16 -24.04 11.10
C ILE A 421 -13.22 -25.57 11.11
N ALA A 422 -13.76 -26.20 12.15
CA ALA A 422 -13.89 -27.65 12.20
C ALA A 422 -14.78 -28.20 11.07
N LYS A 423 -15.82 -27.46 10.66
CA LYS A 423 -16.63 -27.86 9.49
C LYS A 423 -15.84 -27.80 8.18
N LEU A 424 -14.90 -26.86 8.03
CA LEU A 424 -13.98 -26.81 6.90
C LEU A 424 -12.99 -27.99 6.89
N GLU A 425 -12.66 -28.53 8.06
CA GLU A 425 -11.86 -29.75 8.22
C GLU A 425 -12.67 -31.05 7.95
N GLY A 426 -13.99 -30.93 7.74
CA GLY A 426 -14.88 -32.04 7.37
C GLY A 426 -15.71 -32.62 8.51
N TYR A 427 -15.67 -32.02 9.72
CA TYR A 427 -16.55 -32.42 10.81
C TYR A 427 -18.02 -32.05 10.52
N ASN A 428 -18.94 -32.90 10.97
CA ASN A 428 -20.36 -32.54 10.97
C ASN A 428 -20.65 -31.47 12.04
N GLU A 429 -21.78 -30.78 11.92
CA GLU A 429 -22.16 -29.66 12.80
C GLU A 429 -22.09 -30.00 14.30
N ALA A 430 -22.60 -31.16 14.70
CA ALA A 430 -22.69 -31.54 16.12
C ALA A 430 -21.30 -31.83 16.72
N ASP A 431 -20.46 -32.57 15.98
CA ASP A 431 -19.11 -32.89 16.41
C ASP A 431 -18.21 -31.65 16.38
N ALA A 432 -18.34 -30.80 15.36
CA ALA A 432 -17.64 -29.53 15.24
C ALA A 432 -17.95 -28.61 16.43
N ALA A 433 -19.24 -28.42 16.75
CA ALA A 433 -19.65 -27.56 17.86
C ALA A 433 -19.15 -28.08 19.21
N LYS A 434 -19.18 -29.41 19.41
CA LYS A 434 -18.66 -30.05 20.63
C LYS A 434 -17.15 -29.85 20.75
N LEU A 435 -16.39 -30.10 19.69
CA LEU A 435 -14.94 -29.93 19.64
C LEU A 435 -14.55 -28.47 19.91
N ALA A 436 -15.18 -27.53 19.20
CA ALA A 436 -14.99 -26.10 19.38
C ALA A 436 -15.27 -25.65 20.82
N SER A 437 -16.39 -26.09 21.41
CA SER A 437 -16.73 -25.74 22.79
C SER A 437 -15.68 -26.26 23.79
N GLN A 438 -15.19 -27.49 23.60
CA GLN A 438 -14.14 -28.06 24.45
C GLN A 438 -12.82 -27.31 24.31
N GLN A 439 -12.42 -26.98 23.08
CA GLN A 439 -11.18 -26.26 22.80
C GLN A 439 -11.19 -24.83 23.36
N VAL A 440 -12.28 -24.09 23.15
CA VAL A 440 -12.42 -22.72 23.67
C VAL A 440 -12.46 -22.71 25.20
N LYS A 441 -13.19 -23.64 25.84
CA LYS A 441 -13.19 -23.78 27.30
C LYS A 441 -11.83 -24.18 27.85
N GLY A 442 -11.13 -25.08 27.16
CA GLY A 442 -9.77 -25.48 27.53
C GLY A 442 -8.79 -24.31 27.46
N MET A 443 -8.83 -23.53 26.37
CA MET A 443 -8.03 -22.31 26.22
C MET A 443 -8.36 -21.27 27.29
N ALA A 444 -9.64 -21.03 27.57
CA ALA A 444 -10.07 -20.11 28.62
C ALA A 444 -9.55 -20.56 29.99
N ALA A 445 -9.68 -21.84 30.33
CA ALA A 445 -9.21 -22.41 31.59
C ALA A 445 -7.69 -22.32 31.72
N MET A 446 -6.92 -22.61 30.65
CA MET A 446 -5.47 -22.45 30.66
C MET A 446 -5.06 -20.99 30.82
N GLY A 447 -5.71 -20.07 30.10
CA GLY A 447 -5.43 -18.64 30.23
C GLY A 447 -5.67 -18.11 31.64
N GLN A 448 -6.74 -18.58 32.31
CA GLN A 448 -7.00 -18.28 33.72
C GLN A 448 -5.98 -18.92 34.66
N MET A 449 -5.60 -20.18 34.42
CA MET A 449 -4.61 -20.90 35.21
C MET A 449 -3.25 -20.20 35.21
N PHE A 450 -2.81 -19.70 34.05
CA PHE A 450 -1.60 -18.89 33.90
C PHE A 450 -1.78 -17.41 34.25
N ARG A 451 -3.00 -16.99 34.64
CA ARG A 451 -3.37 -15.61 34.99
C ARG A 451 -3.18 -14.60 33.85
N ILE A 452 -3.14 -15.08 32.61
CA ILE A 452 -2.99 -14.26 31.40
C ILE A 452 -4.34 -13.70 30.94
N THR A 453 -5.43 -14.43 31.23
CA THR A 453 -6.80 -14.00 30.91
C THR A 453 -7.72 -14.06 32.12
N THR A 454 -8.80 -13.29 32.06
CA THR A 454 -9.97 -13.41 32.93
C THR A 454 -11.13 -14.07 32.17
N LEU A 455 -12.08 -14.64 32.90
CA LEU A 455 -13.34 -15.11 32.34
C LEU A 455 -14.46 -14.52 33.20
N GLU A 456 -15.09 -13.47 32.69
CA GLU A 456 -16.18 -12.74 33.36
C GLU A 456 -17.33 -12.62 32.36
N ASP A 457 -18.57 -12.88 32.79
CA ASP A 457 -19.78 -12.77 31.96
C ASP A 457 -19.68 -13.48 30.58
N ASN A 458 -19.08 -14.68 30.55
CA ASN A 458 -18.84 -15.46 29.34
C ASN A 458 -17.92 -14.76 28.30
N VAL A 459 -17.04 -13.87 28.76
CA VAL A 459 -16.05 -13.17 27.95
C VAL A 459 -14.65 -13.48 28.48
N ILE A 460 -13.79 -13.97 27.59
CA ILE A 460 -12.35 -14.11 27.86
C ILE A 460 -11.73 -12.71 27.68
N GLY A 461 -11.25 -12.12 28.76
CA GLY A 461 -10.62 -10.81 28.76
C GLY A 461 -9.12 -10.90 28.98
N THR A 462 -8.35 -9.98 28.39
CA THR A 462 -7.04 -9.63 28.94
C THR A 462 -6.82 -8.13 28.84
N SER A 463 -6.23 -7.54 29.88
CA SER A 463 -5.77 -6.15 29.87
C SER A 463 -4.32 -6.09 30.30
N LEU A 464 -3.51 -5.35 29.55
CA LEU A 464 -2.10 -5.14 29.84
C LEU A 464 -1.83 -3.63 29.82
N GLN A 465 -1.28 -3.12 30.92
CA GLN A 465 -0.80 -1.76 31.00
C GLN A 465 0.67 -1.78 31.39
N TYR A 466 1.47 -0.87 30.82
CA TYR A 466 2.85 -0.63 31.22
C TYR A 466 3.09 0.86 31.35
N ALA A 467 3.75 1.28 32.43
CA ALA A 467 4.31 2.61 32.59
C ALA A 467 5.37 2.62 33.69
N ASN A 468 6.50 3.28 33.45
CA ASN A 468 7.57 3.51 34.44
C ASN A 468 8.04 2.21 35.12
N GLY A 469 8.41 1.21 34.29
CA GLY A 469 8.88 -0.09 34.77
C GLY A 469 7.83 -0.97 35.47
N GLN A 470 6.56 -0.56 35.51
CA GLN A 470 5.48 -1.31 36.15
C GLN A 470 4.50 -1.83 35.10
N VAL A 471 4.15 -3.10 35.22
CA VAL A 471 3.12 -3.78 34.42
C VAL A 471 1.87 -3.98 35.27
N THR A 472 0.69 -3.75 34.71
CA THR A 472 -0.59 -4.18 35.27
C THR A 472 -1.25 -5.15 34.31
N LEU A 473 -1.25 -6.44 34.65
CA LEU A 473 -1.89 -7.50 33.88
C LEU A 473 -3.20 -7.88 34.58
N ASN A 474 -4.35 -7.73 33.92
CA ASN A 474 -5.67 -8.08 34.47
C ASN A 474 -5.94 -7.47 35.86
N GLY A 475 -5.46 -6.23 36.09
CA GLY A 475 -5.58 -5.54 37.37
C GLY A 475 -4.49 -5.89 38.41
N GLN A 476 -3.64 -6.89 38.15
CA GLN A 476 -2.51 -7.24 39.03
C GLN A 476 -1.26 -6.47 38.62
N LYS A 477 -0.77 -5.64 39.54
CA LYS A 477 0.43 -4.81 39.33
C LYS A 477 1.70 -5.55 39.73
N MET A 478 2.73 -5.50 38.89
CA MET A 478 4.04 -6.11 39.11
C MET A 478 5.16 -5.35 38.38
N PRO A 479 6.43 -5.46 38.82
CA PRO A 479 7.59 -5.03 38.04
C PRO A 479 7.65 -5.69 36.65
N LEU A 480 8.28 -5.02 35.68
CA LEU A 480 8.47 -5.58 34.33
C LEU A 480 9.27 -6.89 34.35
N GLU A 481 10.29 -6.97 35.19
CA GLU A 481 11.13 -8.15 35.33
C GLU A 481 10.34 -9.37 35.80
N ASP A 482 9.44 -9.19 36.77
CA ASP A 482 8.55 -10.25 37.26
C ASP A 482 7.57 -10.69 36.17
N PHE A 483 7.01 -9.75 35.42
CA PHE A 483 6.13 -10.04 34.29
C PHE A 483 6.84 -10.88 33.22
N VAL A 484 8.05 -10.48 32.80
CA VAL A 484 8.83 -11.23 31.81
C VAL A 484 9.25 -12.60 32.35
N GLY A 485 9.56 -12.68 33.64
CA GLY A 485 9.84 -13.93 34.35
C GLY A 485 8.68 -14.94 34.31
N MET A 486 7.42 -14.50 34.27
CA MET A 486 6.26 -15.39 34.13
C MET A 486 6.29 -16.24 32.85
N PHE A 487 6.99 -15.78 31.81
CA PHE A 487 7.05 -16.44 30.50
C PHE A 487 8.36 -17.19 30.25
N GLY A 488 9.25 -17.29 31.24
CA GLY A 488 10.54 -17.97 31.10
C GLY A 488 11.47 -17.33 30.07
N MET A 489 11.25 -16.06 29.73
CA MET A 489 12.10 -15.31 28.83
C MET A 489 13.41 -14.98 29.56
N PRO A 490 14.59 -15.21 28.95
CA PRO A 490 15.85 -14.84 29.57
C PRO A 490 15.83 -13.34 29.88
N THR A 491 16.07 -12.99 31.14
CA THR A 491 16.36 -11.60 31.51
C THR A 491 17.58 -11.18 30.69
N LEU A 492 17.57 -9.94 30.17
CA LEU A 492 18.72 -9.34 29.47
C LEU A 492 20.00 -9.76 30.19
N GLY A 493 20.92 -10.39 29.46
CA GLY A 493 22.19 -10.91 29.98
C GLY A 493 23.03 -9.80 30.59
N LEU A 494 22.71 -9.44 31.83
CA LEU A 494 23.51 -8.59 32.68
C LEU A 494 24.71 -9.43 33.14
N PRO A 495 25.96 -8.93 33.04
CA PRO A 495 27.10 -9.66 33.55
C PRO A 495 27.00 -9.73 35.08
N GLY A 496 26.68 -10.92 35.59
CA GLY A 496 26.93 -11.28 36.98
C GLY A 496 25.71 -11.72 37.79
N GLN A 497 25.37 -13.00 37.69
CA GLN A 497 25.34 -13.90 38.84
C GLN A 497 25.48 -15.32 38.29
N ALA A 498 26.56 -16.00 38.65
CA ALA A 498 26.82 -17.37 38.24
C ALA A 498 25.65 -18.26 38.69
N GLU A 499 25.07 -19.02 37.77
CA GLU A 499 24.23 -20.16 38.12
C GLU A 499 25.04 -21.10 39.05
N PRO A 500 24.44 -21.61 40.14
CA PRO A 500 25.07 -22.66 40.92
C PRO A 500 25.29 -23.88 40.01
N ALA A 501 26.55 -24.30 39.89
CA ALA A 501 26.91 -25.47 39.10
C ALA A 501 26.06 -26.69 39.48
N GLU A 502 25.49 -27.34 38.46
CA GLU A 502 24.75 -28.59 38.58
C GLU A 502 25.63 -29.67 39.27
N PRO A 503 25.14 -30.43 40.26
CA PRO A 503 25.91 -31.50 40.86
C PRO A 503 26.21 -32.58 39.82
N ALA A 504 27.49 -32.90 39.65
CA ALA A 504 27.94 -33.96 38.74
C ALA A 504 27.23 -35.30 39.03
N ALA A 505 26.60 -35.88 38.01
CA ALA A 505 25.97 -37.19 38.09
C ALA A 505 27.01 -38.30 38.39
N PRO A 506 26.68 -39.32 39.21
CA PRO A 506 27.60 -40.42 39.49
C PRO A 506 27.86 -41.26 38.23
N ALA A 507 29.12 -41.62 37.99
CA ALA A 507 29.52 -42.50 36.89
C ALA A 507 28.84 -43.88 37.00
N MET A 508 28.24 -44.34 35.90
CA MET A 508 27.68 -45.69 35.81
C MET A 508 28.82 -46.74 35.73
N PRO A 509 28.67 -47.92 36.37
CA PRO A 509 29.67 -48.99 36.27
C PRO A 509 29.68 -49.62 34.88
N ALA A 510 30.88 -49.92 34.37
CA ALA A 510 31.07 -50.60 33.09
C ALA A 510 30.51 -52.03 33.12
N VAL A 511 29.73 -52.38 32.09
CA VAL A 511 29.24 -53.75 31.85
C VAL A 511 30.34 -54.54 31.14
N PRO A 512 30.70 -55.77 31.60
CA PRO A 512 31.68 -56.59 30.91
C PRO A 512 31.10 -57.14 29.60
N GLN A 513 31.86 -57.01 28.51
CA GLN A 513 31.57 -57.69 27.26
C GLN A 513 31.82 -59.20 27.41
N GLN A 514 30.81 -60.01 27.06
CA GLN A 514 30.99 -61.35 26.49
C GLN A 514 30.04 -61.54 25.32
#